data_AF-A0A0A8YPS9-F1
#
_entry.id   AF-A0A0A8YPS9-F1
#
_cell.length_a   1.000
_cell.length_b   1.000
_cell.length_c   1.000
_cell.angle_alpha   90.00
_cell.angle_beta   90.00
_cell.angle_gamma   90.00
#
_symmetry.space_group_name_H-M   'P 1'
#
loop_
_entity.id
_entity.type
_entity.pdbx_description
1 polymer ?
#
loop_
_entity_poly.entity_id
_entity_poly.type
_entity_poly.pdbx_seq_one_letter_code
_entity_poly.pdbx_strand_id
1 'polypeptide(L)'
;MEMVTSPGKFGFEDVFTLCCGGPGKYNYNQKVFCGDPGAITCKEPSARLFWDGVHLTEAAYRYIAGDWLSSMKSPGSAGGTDRTATEDFPC
;
A
#
# COMPACT_ATOMS: atom_id res chain seq x y z
N MET A 1 9.19 -7.49 -1.59
CA MET A 1 9.72 -6.34 -2.36
C MET A 1 9.20 -6.27 -3.80
N GLU A 2 8.28 -7.16 -4.23
CA GLU A 2 7.88 -7.25 -5.64
C GLU A 2 7.22 -5.97 -6.20
N MET A 3 6.48 -5.22 -5.39
CA MET A 3 5.91 -3.94 -5.82
C MET A 3 6.97 -2.92 -6.30
N VAL A 4 8.21 -3.04 -5.82
CA VAL A 4 9.34 -2.17 -6.24
C VAL A 4 10.08 -2.76 -7.43
N THR A 5 10.34 -4.07 -7.43
CA THR A 5 11.14 -4.73 -8.48
C THR A 5 10.32 -5.09 -9.72
N SER A 6 8.99 -5.11 -9.62
CA SER A 6 8.07 -5.45 -10.71
C SER A 6 6.75 -4.66 -10.60
N PRO A 7 6.80 -3.30 -10.58
CA PRO A 7 5.64 -2.46 -10.30
C PRO A 7 4.45 -2.66 -11.25
N GLY A 8 4.73 -2.94 -12.54
CA GLY A 8 3.69 -3.18 -13.54
C GLY A 8 2.79 -4.37 -13.22
N LYS A 9 3.26 -5.37 -12.45
CA LYS A 9 2.41 -6.49 -11.98
C LYS A 9 1.28 -6.02 -11.04
N PHE A 10 1.48 -4.88 -10.39
CA PHE A 10 0.58 -4.32 -9.39
C PHE A 10 -0.15 -3.07 -9.91
N GLY A 11 0.06 -2.71 -11.19
CA GLY A 11 -0.53 -1.51 -11.79
C GLY A 11 0.18 -0.20 -11.42
N PHE A 12 1.39 -0.26 -10.84
CA PHE A 12 2.19 0.94 -10.57
C PHE A 12 3.03 1.33 -11.78
N GLU A 13 3.02 2.62 -12.10
CA GLU A 13 3.84 3.21 -13.16
C GLU A 13 5.14 3.81 -12.60
N ASP A 14 5.08 4.29 -11.35
CA ASP A 14 6.20 4.95 -10.68
C ASP A 14 6.22 4.58 -9.19
N VAL A 15 7.39 4.11 -8.74
CA VAL A 15 7.62 3.65 -7.37
C VAL A 15 8.50 4.57 -6.54
N PHE A 16 9.01 5.66 -7.12
CA PHE A 16 9.93 6.58 -6.45
C PHE A 16 9.35 7.96 -6.24
N THR A 17 8.53 8.44 -7.18
CA THR A 17 7.87 9.74 -7.05
C THR A 17 6.65 9.64 -6.15
N LEU A 18 6.63 10.48 -5.12
CA LEU A 18 5.55 10.57 -4.15
C LEU A 18 4.27 11.08 -4.82
N CYS A 19 3.13 10.49 -4.47
CA CYS A 19 1.87 11.05 -4.94
C CYS A 19 1.61 12.42 -4.31
N CYS A 20 1.89 12.57 -3.03
CA CYS A 20 1.67 13.78 -2.26
C CYS A 20 2.98 14.23 -1.60
N GLY A 21 3.26 15.52 -1.69
CA GLY A 21 4.48 16.12 -1.15
C GLY A 21 4.57 17.57 -1.59
N GLY A 22 5.71 17.98 -2.12
CA GLY A 22 5.93 19.36 -2.54
C GLY A 22 6.75 19.47 -3.83
N PRO A 23 6.88 20.69 -4.37
CA PRO A 23 7.71 20.93 -5.55
C PRO A 23 9.16 20.50 -5.25
N GLY A 24 9.69 19.62 -6.09
CA GLY A 24 10.99 19.00 -5.92
C GLY A 24 11.15 17.75 -6.78
N LYS A 25 12.37 17.18 -6.81
CA LYS A 25 12.61 15.90 -7.49
C LYS A 25 11.75 14.82 -6.80
N TYR A 26 11.07 14.00 -7.60
CA TYR A 26 10.18 12.95 -7.10
C TYR A 26 9.01 13.46 -6.24
N ASN A 27 8.60 14.72 -6.40
CA ASN A 27 7.62 15.39 -5.55
C ASN A 27 7.98 15.40 -4.06
N TYR A 28 9.27 15.26 -3.74
CA TYR A 28 9.76 15.28 -2.37
C TYR A 28 10.29 16.67 -2.00
N ASN A 29 9.76 17.23 -0.91
CA ASN A 29 10.23 18.46 -0.32
C ASN A 29 10.14 18.37 1.20
N GLN A 30 11.29 18.42 1.88
CA GLN A 30 11.37 18.26 3.34
C GLN A 30 10.68 19.35 4.15
N LYS A 31 10.29 20.45 3.49
CA LYS A 31 9.64 21.60 4.13
C LYS A 31 8.15 21.71 3.80
N VAL A 32 7.62 20.81 2.98
CA VAL A 32 6.23 20.83 2.51
C VAL A 32 5.66 19.43 2.65
N PHE A 33 4.88 19.24 3.71
CA PHE A 33 4.17 18.00 3.97
C PHE A 33 2.79 18.02 3.30
N CYS A 34 2.20 16.83 3.16
CA CYS A 34 0.83 16.71 2.70
C CYS A 34 -0.13 17.45 3.63
N GLY A 35 -0.89 18.39 3.05
CA GLY A 35 -1.79 19.28 3.80
C GLY A 35 -1.22 20.68 4.05
N ASP A 36 0.09 20.89 3.84
CA ASP A 36 0.70 22.22 3.92
C ASP A 36 0.34 23.08 2.69
N PRO A 37 0.33 24.42 2.83
CA PRO A 37 0.28 25.32 1.69
C PRO A 37 1.42 25.05 0.71
N GLY A 38 1.09 24.87 -0.57
CA GLY A 38 2.07 24.55 -1.62
C GLY A 38 2.36 23.06 -1.77
N ALA A 39 1.69 22.20 -1.01
CA ALA A 39 1.70 20.77 -1.27
C ALA A 39 1.08 20.46 -2.64
N ILE A 40 1.66 19.48 -3.32
CA ILE A 40 1.16 18.98 -4.61
C ILE A 40 0.67 17.56 -4.44
N THR A 41 -0.39 17.20 -5.16
CA THR A 41 -0.91 15.85 -5.26
C THR A 41 -0.86 15.38 -6.71
N CYS A 42 -0.55 14.10 -6.88
CA CYS A 42 -0.51 13.46 -8.18
C CYS A 42 -1.94 13.23 -8.68
N LYS A 43 -2.09 13.14 -10.00
CA LYS A 43 -3.40 12.96 -10.63
C LYS A 43 -3.99 11.57 -10.35
N GLU A 44 -3.16 10.53 -10.40
CA GLU A 44 -3.58 9.13 -10.28
C GLU A 44 -2.86 8.44 -9.11
N PRO A 45 -3.39 8.51 -7.88
CA PRO A 45 -2.77 7.89 -6.71
C PRO A 45 -2.63 6.37 -6.81
N SER A 46 -3.53 5.69 -7.53
CA SER A 46 -3.49 4.24 -7.73
C SER A 46 -2.29 3.76 -8.56
N ALA A 47 -1.71 4.64 -9.38
CA ALA A 47 -0.53 4.33 -10.19
C ALA A 47 0.80 4.58 -9.46
N ARG A 48 0.76 5.02 -8.19
CA ARG A 48 1.93 5.31 -7.35
C ARG A 48 2.05 4.32 -6.20
N LEU A 49 3.28 3.94 -5.86
CA LEU A 49 3.53 3.11 -4.68
C LEU A 49 3.44 3.90 -3.36
N PHE A 50 4.05 5.09 -3.32
CA PHE A 50 4.11 5.93 -2.14
C PHE A 50 3.10 7.07 -2.18
N TRP A 51 2.35 7.23 -1.09
CA TRP A 51 1.51 8.40 -0.89
C TRP A 51 2.38 9.60 -0.54
N ASP A 52 3.23 9.48 0.47
CA ASP A 52 4.21 10.50 0.86
C ASP A 52 5.55 9.83 1.23
N GLY A 53 6.48 10.56 1.83
CA GLY A 53 7.80 10.05 2.17
C GLY A 53 7.83 8.93 3.22
N VAL A 54 6.70 8.59 3.86
CA VAL A 54 6.61 7.58 4.92
C VAL A 54 5.45 6.59 4.74
N HIS A 55 4.39 6.96 4.02
CA HIS A 55 3.19 6.16 3.82
C HIS A 55 3.06 5.63 2.38
N LEU A 56 2.48 4.43 2.25
CA LEU A 56 2.09 3.86 0.96
C LEU A 56 0.72 4.41 0.51
N THR A 57 0.44 4.29 -0.78
CA THR A 57 -0.91 4.58 -1.30
C THR A 57 -1.92 3.52 -0.88
N GLU A 58 -3.20 3.86 -0.94
CA GLU A 58 -4.27 2.90 -0.70
C GLU A 58 -4.14 1.66 -1.62
N ALA A 59 -3.80 1.86 -2.90
CA ALA A 59 -3.60 0.77 -3.84
C ALA A 59 -2.52 -0.22 -3.38
N ALA A 60 -1.40 0.28 -2.89
CA ALA A 60 -0.34 -0.54 -2.32
C ALA A 60 -0.78 -1.26 -1.03
N TYR A 61 -1.49 -0.57 -0.14
CA TYR A 61 -2.02 -1.21 1.07
C TYR A 61 -3.07 -2.29 0.75
N ARG A 62 -3.87 -2.15 -0.31
CA ARG A 62 -4.82 -3.20 -0.74
C ARG A 62 -4.11 -4.51 -1.09
N TYR A 63 -2.97 -4.46 -1.78
CA TYR A 63 -2.18 -5.67 -2.06
C TYR A 63 -1.61 -6.29 -0.77
N ILE A 64 -1.04 -5.47 0.12
CA ILE A 64 -0.49 -5.96 1.40
C ILE A 64 -1.59 -6.63 2.24
N ALA A 65 -2.73 -5.96 2.41
CA ALA A 65 -3.86 -6.50 3.16
C ALA A 65 -4.45 -7.74 2.49
N GLY A 66 -4.54 -7.75 1.15
CA GLY A 66 -5.04 -8.88 0.37
C GLY A 66 -4.16 -10.13 0.50
N ASP A 67 -2.84 -9.98 0.40
CA ASP A 67 -1.88 -11.07 0.60
C ASP A 67 -1.95 -11.61 2.02
N TRP A 68 -2.01 -10.73 3.02
CA TRP A 68 -2.13 -11.14 4.42
C TRP A 68 -3.45 -11.87 4.69
N LEU A 69 -4.58 -11.37 4.19
CA LEU A 69 -5.87 -12.04 4.36
C LEU A 69 -5.91 -13.40 3.64
N SER A 70 -5.29 -13.48 2.46
CA SER A 70 -5.21 -14.72 1.69
C SER A 70 -4.36 -15.79 2.38
N SER A 71 -3.30 -15.38 3.09
CA SER A 71 -2.48 -16.33 3.87
C SER A 71 -3.22 -16.87 5.09
N MET A 72 -4.14 -16.11 5.69
CA MET A 72 -5.02 -16.60 6.76
C MET A 72 -6.12 -17.53 6.23
N LYS A 73 -6.63 -17.27 5.02
CA LYS A 73 -7.71 -18.05 4.39
C LYS A 73 -7.22 -19.34 3.74
N SER A 74 -5.92 -19.45 3.47
CA SER A 74 -5.34 -20.65 2.87
C SER A 74 -5.15 -21.72 3.95
N PRO A 75 -5.87 -22.86 3.92
CA PRO A 75 -5.64 -23.94 4.87
C PRO A 75 -4.31 -24.62 4.50
N GLY A 76 -3.21 -24.12 5.07
CA GLY A 76 -1.86 -24.45 4.59
C GLY A 76 -0.72 -24.22 5.56
N SER A 77 -0.97 -24.20 6.87
CA SER A 77 0.00 -24.66 7.88
C SER A 77 -0.75 -25.56 8.86
N ALA A 78 -1.28 -26.65 8.31
CA ALA A 78 -1.78 -27.77 9.08
C ALA A 78 -0.59 -28.46 9.77
N GLY A 79 -0.34 -28.04 11.00
CA GLY A 79 0.56 -28.67 11.95
C GLY A 79 0.05 -28.41 13.37
N GLY A 80 -1.01 -29.12 13.76
CA GLY A 80 -1.40 -29.25 15.17
C GLY A 80 -2.84 -28.86 15.52
N THR A 81 -3.72 -29.86 15.45
CA THR A 81 -4.88 -30.12 16.33
C THR A 81 -5.97 -29.06 16.51
N ASP A 82 -7.11 -29.35 15.87
CA ASP A 82 -8.46 -29.37 16.42
C ASP A 82 -8.81 -28.34 17.50
N ARG A 83 -9.58 -27.31 17.10
CA ARG A 83 -10.71 -26.80 17.89
C ARG A 83 -11.85 -26.38 16.96
N THR A 84 -12.86 -27.25 16.91
CA THR A 84 -14.29 -26.96 16.74
C THR A 84 -14.69 -25.50 16.43
N ALA A 85 -15.37 -25.35 15.31
CA ALA A 85 -16.14 -24.19 14.93
C ALA A 85 -17.20 -23.82 15.99
N THR A 86 -17.15 -22.58 16.45
CA THR A 86 -18.24 -21.64 16.78
C THR A 86 -17.50 -20.33 17.09
N GLU A 87 -17.74 -19.19 16.46
CA GLU A 87 -18.93 -18.36 16.62
C GLU A 87 -18.89 -17.23 15.55
N ASP A 88 -20.10 -16.78 15.24
CA ASP A 88 -20.53 -15.60 14.50
C ASP A 88 -19.67 -14.33 14.69
N PHE A 89 -19.19 -13.73 13.60
CA PHE A 89 -18.76 -12.33 13.59
C PHE A 89 -19.72 -11.55 12.67
N PRO A 90 -20.63 -10.72 13.20
CA PRO A 90 -21.45 -9.85 12.38
C PRO A 90 -20.59 -8.72 11.79
N CYS A 91 -21.12 -8.14 10.70
CA CYS A 91 -20.55 -7.05 9.91
C CYS A 91 -20.00 -5.87 10.73
#